data_AF-A0A1Q8QPK7-F1
#
_entry.id   AF-A0A1Q8QPK7-F1
#
_cell.length_a   1.000
_cell.length_b   1.000
_cell.length_c   1.000
_cell.angle_alpha   90.00
_cell.angle_beta   90.00
_cell.angle_gamma   90.00
#
_symmetry.space_group_name_H-M   'P 1'
#
loop_
_entity.id
_entity.type
_entity.pdbx_description
1 polymer ?
#
loop_
_entity_poly.entity_id
_entity_poly.type
_entity_poly.pdbx_seq_one_letter_code
_entity_poly.pdbx_strand_id
1 'polypeptide(L)'
;MRVLDKVDRITKFLSVGKKMKDSIPIGFLGGLMGTIAMGLSNIIFKKTGLSEKTYAQYAGSVLLSPFRLVFEQNILLGQILHLITGSILGIPMFIILRKTGKDNHQFKGAVYGIFTWEMLYSFGQRLGIIRTKTYTTRTHITSLIDNLVYGFASTSTMVFLADHSVFPKASNQQIETPSESQMPKQYNIPKGNPTYTNENEINIVQ
;
A
#
# COMPACT_ATOMS: atom_id res chain seq x y z
N MET A 1 -31.88 12.05 -10.51
CA MET A 1 -31.98 11.81 -9.05
C MET A 1 -32.08 10.33 -8.67
N ARG A 2 -32.98 9.51 -9.26
CA ARG A 2 -33.16 8.07 -8.88
C ARG A 2 -31.93 7.15 -8.88
N VAL A 3 -30.90 7.44 -9.68
CA VAL A 3 -29.68 6.60 -9.74
C VAL A 3 -28.78 6.86 -8.53
N LEU A 4 -28.66 8.12 -8.12
CA LEU A 4 -27.87 8.51 -6.95
C LEU A 4 -28.47 7.92 -5.67
N ASP A 5 -29.80 7.91 -5.56
CA ASP A 5 -30.50 7.32 -4.40
C ASP A 5 -30.31 5.81 -4.28
N LYS A 6 -30.16 5.09 -5.41
CA LYS A 6 -29.84 3.65 -5.41
C LYS A 6 -28.42 3.39 -4.98
N VAL A 7 -27.47 4.19 -5.46
CA VAL A 7 -26.06 4.10 -5.06
C VAL A 7 -25.95 4.36 -3.56
N ASP A 8 -26.62 5.39 -3.05
CA ASP A 8 -26.57 5.77 -1.65
C ASP A 8 -27.22 4.73 -0.72
N ARG A 9 -28.27 4.05 -1.21
CA ARG A 9 -28.91 2.95 -0.47
C ARG A 9 -28.01 1.70 -0.42
N ILE A 10 -27.29 1.41 -1.50
CA ILE A 10 -26.34 0.29 -1.55
C ILE A 10 -25.12 0.57 -0.66
N THR A 11 -24.56 1.78 -0.71
CA THR A 11 -23.44 2.16 0.17
C THR A 11 -23.86 2.13 1.64
N LYS A 12 -25.07 2.59 1.96
CA LYS A 12 -25.60 2.54 3.32
C LYS A 12 -25.84 1.11 3.80
N PHE A 13 -26.38 0.22 2.96
CA PHE A 13 -26.54 -1.19 3.29
C PHE A 13 -25.19 -1.90 3.51
N LEU A 14 -24.17 -1.57 2.71
CA LEU A 14 -22.81 -2.07 2.89
C LEU A 14 -22.13 -1.49 4.16
N SER A 15 -22.53 -0.30 4.61
CA SER A 15 -21.99 0.34 5.83
C SER A 15 -22.61 -0.17 7.14
N VAL A 16 -23.73 -0.91 7.08
CA VAL A 16 -24.48 -1.40 8.26
C VAL A 16 -23.95 -2.76 8.76
N GLY A 17 -23.04 -3.40 8.02
CA GLY A 17 -22.29 -4.55 8.54
C GLY A 17 -21.45 -4.14 9.76
N LYS A 18 -21.53 -4.91 10.87
CA LYS A 18 -20.61 -4.74 12.00
C LYS A 18 -19.18 -4.71 11.46
N LYS A 19 -18.51 -3.57 11.58
CA LYS A 19 -17.11 -3.43 11.17
C LYS A 19 -16.27 -4.44 11.95
N MET A 20 -15.31 -5.04 11.25
CA MET A 20 -14.51 -6.14 11.77
C MET A 20 -13.34 -5.62 12.61
N LYS A 21 -12.95 -6.38 13.63
CA LYS A 21 -11.79 -6.05 14.48
C LYS A 21 -10.63 -7.04 14.35
N ASP A 22 -10.90 -8.25 13.88
CA ASP A 22 -9.90 -9.30 13.76
C ASP A 22 -9.02 -9.07 12.52
N SER A 23 -7.70 -9.06 12.73
CA SER A 23 -6.71 -8.81 11.69
C SER A 23 -6.64 -9.90 10.63
N ILE A 24 -6.89 -11.16 10.97
CA ILE A 24 -6.78 -12.28 10.03
C ILE A 24 -7.85 -12.18 8.94
N PRO A 25 -9.17 -12.16 9.24
CA PRO A 25 -10.18 -12.14 8.21
C PRO A 25 -10.23 -10.79 7.46
N ILE A 26 -9.92 -9.66 8.09
CA ILE A 26 -9.81 -8.37 7.38
C ILE A 26 -8.67 -8.41 6.37
N GLY A 27 -7.49 -8.88 6.80
CA GLY A 27 -6.33 -9.00 5.94
C GLY A 27 -6.56 -9.98 4.80
N PHE A 28 -7.14 -11.15 5.10
CA PHE A 28 -7.46 -12.17 4.12
C PHE A 28 -8.45 -11.67 3.06
N LEU A 29 -9.57 -11.08 3.47
CA LEU A 29 -10.59 -10.55 2.54
C LEU A 29 -10.07 -9.36 1.75
N GLY A 30 -9.27 -8.50 2.37
CA GLY A 30 -8.58 -7.40 1.70
C GLY A 30 -7.66 -7.91 0.60
N GLY A 31 -6.76 -8.84 0.93
CA GLY A 31 -5.87 -9.47 -0.03
C GLY A 31 -6.63 -10.20 -1.15
N LEU A 32 -7.72 -10.90 -0.83
CA LEU A 32 -8.58 -11.55 -1.82
C LEU A 32 -9.13 -10.55 -2.83
N MET A 33 -9.71 -9.45 -2.35
CA MET A 33 -10.28 -8.41 -3.22
C MET A 33 -9.21 -7.76 -4.09
N GLY A 34 -8.03 -7.49 -3.52
CA GLY A 34 -6.89 -7.00 -4.28
C GLY A 34 -6.45 -7.98 -5.37
N THR A 35 -6.45 -9.27 -5.08
CA THR A 35 -6.06 -10.31 -6.03
C THR A 35 -7.06 -10.44 -7.16
N ILE A 36 -8.36 -10.31 -6.87
CA ILE A 36 -9.41 -10.26 -7.90
C ILE A 36 -9.20 -9.03 -8.80
N ALA A 37 -9.00 -7.85 -8.23
CA ALA A 37 -8.77 -6.62 -9.00
C ALA A 37 -7.50 -6.72 -9.88
N MET A 38 -6.40 -7.24 -9.31
CA MET A 38 -5.16 -7.55 -10.03
C MET A 38 -5.41 -8.53 -11.18
N GLY A 39 -6.12 -9.62 -10.92
CA GLY A 39 -6.44 -10.63 -11.93
C GLY A 39 -7.26 -10.08 -13.09
N LEU A 40 -8.23 -9.20 -12.81
CA LEU A 40 -9.00 -8.51 -13.85
C LEU A 40 -8.12 -7.60 -14.71
N SER A 41 -7.27 -6.78 -14.07
CA SER A 41 -6.29 -5.94 -14.77
C SER A 41 -5.37 -6.77 -15.67
N ASN A 42 -4.84 -7.86 -15.13
CA ASN A 42 -3.96 -8.76 -15.84
C ASN A 42 -4.62 -9.45 -17.05
N ILE A 43 -5.90 -9.86 -16.92
CA ILE A 43 -6.68 -10.39 -18.04
C ILE A 43 -6.82 -9.36 -19.16
N ILE A 44 -7.04 -8.08 -18.82
CA ILE A 44 -7.09 -6.99 -19.81
C ILE A 44 -5.74 -6.83 -20.52
N PHE A 45 -4.63 -6.79 -19.78
CA PHE A 45 -3.29 -6.72 -20.37
C PHE A 45 -2.94 -7.95 -21.22
N LYS A 46 -3.40 -9.12 -20.81
CA LYS A 46 -3.20 -10.36 -21.58
C LYS A 46 -3.99 -10.32 -22.89
N LYS A 47 -5.25 -9.88 -22.87
CA LYS A 47 -6.11 -9.76 -24.05
C LYS A 47 -5.63 -8.72 -25.05
N THR A 48 -5.01 -7.64 -24.57
CA THR A 48 -4.41 -6.58 -25.40
C THR A 48 -3.00 -6.91 -25.89
N GLY A 49 -2.44 -8.05 -25.49
CA GLY A 49 -1.08 -8.47 -25.87
C GLY A 49 0.04 -7.72 -25.14
N LEU A 50 -0.28 -6.92 -24.12
CA LEU A 50 0.72 -6.22 -23.29
C LEU A 50 1.39 -7.14 -22.26
N SER A 51 0.72 -8.23 -21.88
CA SER A 51 1.25 -9.26 -20.98
C SER A 51 1.32 -10.63 -21.65
N GLU A 52 2.42 -11.34 -21.45
CA GLU A 52 2.66 -12.68 -22.00
C GLU A 52 1.94 -13.78 -21.25
N LYS A 53 1.66 -13.60 -19.96
CA LYS A 53 1.15 -14.66 -19.07
C LYS A 53 0.16 -14.12 -18.05
N THR A 54 -0.73 -15.00 -17.60
CA THR A 54 -1.64 -14.66 -16.51
C THR A 54 -1.06 -15.01 -15.15
N TYR A 55 -1.52 -14.36 -14.08
CA TYR A 55 -1.12 -14.75 -12.72
C TYR A 55 -1.51 -16.18 -12.35
N ALA A 56 -2.59 -16.71 -12.91
CA ALA A 56 -2.93 -18.13 -12.80
C ALA A 56 -1.80 -19.02 -13.35
N GLN A 57 -1.17 -18.64 -14.47
CA GLN A 57 -0.05 -19.37 -15.05
C GLN A 57 1.25 -19.22 -14.24
N TYR A 58 1.49 -18.08 -13.58
CA TYR A 58 2.62 -17.96 -12.67
C TYR A 58 2.42 -18.82 -11.42
N ALA A 59 1.29 -18.68 -10.74
CA ALA A 59 0.99 -19.45 -9.53
C ALA A 59 0.93 -20.96 -9.83
N GLY A 60 0.21 -21.36 -10.88
CA GLY A 60 0.13 -22.77 -11.29
C GLY A 60 1.49 -23.40 -11.58
N SER A 61 2.49 -22.60 -12.01
CA SER A 61 3.84 -23.11 -12.29
C SER A 61 4.66 -23.49 -11.07
N VAL A 62 4.19 -23.12 -9.87
CA VAL A 62 4.75 -23.60 -8.61
C VAL A 62 4.52 -25.10 -8.47
N LEU A 63 3.34 -25.60 -8.84
CA LEU A 63 2.97 -27.01 -8.70
C LEU A 63 3.17 -27.80 -9.99
N LEU A 64 2.83 -27.20 -11.13
CA LEU A 64 2.80 -27.85 -12.43
C LEU A 64 3.93 -27.36 -13.33
N SER A 65 4.32 -28.19 -14.30
CA SER A 65 5.23 -27.76 -15.35
C SER A 65 4.55 -26.72 -16.26
N PRO A 66 5.30 -25.72 -16.80
CA PRO A 66 4.71 -24.66 -17.62
C PRO A 66 3.92 -25.15 -18.85
N PHE A 67 4.35 -26.25 -19.48
CA PHE A 67 3.66 -26.82 -20.64
C PHE A 67 2.27 -27.39 -20.31
N ARG A 68 2.00 -27.73 -19.04
CA ARG A 68 0.67 -28.19 -18.60
C ARG A 68 -0.30 -27.04 -18.38
N LEU A 69 0.17 -25.80 -18.30
CA LEU A 69 -0.64 -24.61 -18.05
C LEU A 69 -1.28 -24.04 -19.33
N VAL A 70 -1.39 -24.87 -20.36
CA VAL A 70 -2.23 -24.65 -21.55
C VAL A 70 -3.63 -25.21 -21.37
N PHE A 71 -3.80 -26.20 -20.47
CA PHE A 71 -5.09 -26.83 -20.20
C PHE A 71 -5.88 -26.03 -19.17
N GLU A 72 -7.16 -25.79 -19.43
CA GLU A 72 -8.03 -24.94 -18.60
C GLU A 72 -8.11 -25.41 -17.14
N GLN A 73 -8.18 -26.72 -16.91
CA GLN A 73 -8.21 -27.32 -15.57
C GLN A 73 -6.96 -26.96 -14.74
N ASN A 74 -5.79 -26.94 -15.38
CA ASN A 74 -4.53 -26.59 -14.72
C ASN A 74 -4.42 -25.08 -14.50
N ILE A 75 -4.98 -24.27 -15.40
CA ILE A 75 -5.11 -22.83 -15.22
C ILE A 75 -6.04 -22.53 -14.04
N LEU A 76 -7.16 -23.25 -13.90
CA LEU A 76 -8.09 -23.09 -12.78
C LEU A 76 -7.40 -23.39 -11.44
N LEU A 77 -6.63 -24.48 -11.36
CA LEU A 77 -5.82 -24.77 -10.17
C LEU A 77 -4.85 -23.63 -9.86
N GLY A 78 -4.18 -23.11 -10.89
CA GLY A 78 -3.31 -21.94 -10.76
C GLY A 78 -4.05 -20.69 -10.29
N GLN A 79 -5.27 -20.46 -10.75
CA GLN A 79 -6.12 -19.36 -10.32
C GLN A 79 -6.51 -19.48 -8.84
N ILE A 80 -6.89 -20.69 -8.38
CA ILE A 80 -7.18 -20.95 -6.97
C ILE A 80 -5.93 -20.67 -6.12
N LEU A 81 -4.78 -21.18 -6.53
CA LEU A 81 -3.53 -20.95 -5.82
C LEU A 81 -3.15 -19.45 -5.78
N HIS A 82 -3.37 -18.73 -6.88
CA HIS A 82 -3.16 -17.29 -6.95
C HIS A 82 -4.06 -16.52 -5.96
N LEU A 83 -5.37 -16.83 -5.95
CA LEU A 83 -6.34 -16.22 -5.04
C LEU A 83 -5.99 -16.47 -3.58
N ILE A 84 -5.66 -17.71 -3.22
CA ILE A 84 -5.27 -18.06 -1.84
C ILE A 84 -3.98 -17.33 -1.44
N THR A 85 -2.96 -17.34 -2.30
CA THR A 85 -1.67 -16.69 -2.03
C THR A 85 -1.86 -15.20 -1.78
N GLY A 86 -2.57 -14.50 -2.68
CA GLY A 86 -2.81 -13.07 -2.52
C GLY A 86 -3.70 -12.71 -1.33
N SER A 87 -4.62 -13.61 -0.93
CA SER A 87 -5.39 -13.48 0.31
C SER A 87 -4.50 -13.57 1.55
N ILE A 88 -3.63 -14.57 1.62
CA ILE A 88 -2.69 -14.76 2.74
C ILE A 88 -1.75 -13.55 2.85
N LEU A 89 -1.24 -13.02 1.74
CA LEU A 89 -0.36 -11.85 1.71
C LEU A 89 -1.04 -10.57 2.20
N GLY A 90 -2.37 -10.50 2.18
CA GLY A 90 -3.12 -9.39 2.76
C GLY A 90 -3.11 -9.35 4.30
N ILE A 91 -2.83 -10.48 4.97
CA ILE A 91 -2.75 -10.55 6.44
C ILE A 91 -1.60 -9.67 6.98
N PRO A 92 -0.33 -9.88 6.59
CA PRO A 92 0.77 -9.00 7.01
C PRO A 92 0.56 -7.54 6.58
N MET A 93 -0.03 -7.31 5.41
CA MET A 93 -0.39 -5.97 4.93
C MET A 93 -1.32 -5.25 5.92
N PHE A 94 -2.37 -5.92 6.39
CA PHE A 94 -3.29 -5.33 7.37
C PHE A 94 -2.63 -5.13 8.73
N ILE A 95 -1.72 -6.02 9.15
CA ILE A 95 -0.95 -5.82 10.39
C ILE A 95 -0.11 -4.53 10.31
N ILE A 96 0.52 -4.26 9.16
CA ILE A 96 1.26 -3.01 8.93
C ILE A 96 0.30 -1.82 9.02
N LEU A 97 -0.86 -1.89 8.36
CA LEU A 97 -1.83 -0.80 8.38
C LEU A 97 -2.42 -0.54 9.78
N ARG A 98 -2.66 -1.61 10.54
CA ARG A 98 -3.11 -1.53 11.94
C ARG A 98 -2.08 -0.85 12.84
N LYS A 99 -0.78 -1.06 12.59
CA LYS A 99 0.29 -0.43 13.36
C LYS A 99 0.58 1.02 12.94
N THR A 100 0.54 1.28 11.63
CA THR A 100 0.94 2.57 11.05
C THR A 100 -0.23 3.53 10.83
N GLY A 101 -1.48 3.08 10.99
CA GLY A 101 -2.68 3.87 10.74
C GLY A 101 -3.18 3.81 9.30
N LYS A 102 -4.42 4.29 9.13
CA LYS A 102 -5.15 4.32 7.84
C LYS A 102 -4.86 5.56 6.99
N ASP A 103 -4.09 6.51 7.52
CA ASP A 103 -3.53 7.63 6.78
C ASP A 103 -2.72 7.10 5.59
N ASN A 104 -2.91 7.71 4.43
CA ASN A 104 -2.22 7.35 3.18
C ASN A 104 -2.25 5.83 2.88
N HIS A 105 -3.32 5.12 3.28
CA HIS A 105 -3.43 3.67 3.12
C HIS A 105 -3.22 3.20 1.69
N GLN A 106 -3.65 3.99 0.70
CA GLN A 106 -3.39 3.71 -0.72
C GLN A 106 -1.91 3.71 -1.05
N PHE A 107 -1.15 4.71 -0.60
CA PHE A 107 0.30 4.77 -0.81
C PHE A 107 1.03 3.62 -0.10
N LYS A 108 0.68 3.36 1.18
CA LYS A 108 1.18 2.19 1.93
C LYS A 108 0.87 0.90 1.16
N GLY A 109 -0.31 0.82 0.55
CA GLY A 109 -0.74 -0.28 -0.28
C GLY A 109 0.06 -0.44 -1.55
N ALA A 110 0.30 0.64 -2.30
CA ALA A 110 1.15 0.64 -3.49
C ALA A 110 2.56 0.13 -3.18
N VAL A 111 3.21 0.68 -2.14
CA VAL A 111 4.56 0.25 -1.72
C VAL A 111 4.56 -1.24 -1.37
N TYR A 112 3.58 -1.69 -0.58
CA TYR A 112 3.47 -3.10 -0.21
C TYR A 112 3.20 -4.01 -1.42
N GLY A 113 2.36 -3.59 -2.36
CA GLY A 113 2.07 -4.32 -3.59
C GLY A 113 3.32 -4.50 -4.45
N ILE A 114 4.07 -3.42 -4.69
CA ILE A 114 5.35 -3.50 -5.42
C ILE A 114 6.36 -4.39 -4.68
N PHE A 115 6.48 -4.24 -3.37
CA PHE A 115 7.38 -5.09 -2.57
C PHE A 115 7.00 -6.57 -2.68
N THR A 116 5.71 -6.88 -2.61
CA THR A 116 5.17 -8.23 -2.76
C THR A 116 5.49 -8.81 -4.13
N TRP A 117 5.40 -8.00 -5.19
CA TRP A 117 5.82 -8.40 -6.53
C TRP A 117 7.29 -8.79 -6.57
N GLU A 118 8.19 -7.92 -6.12
CA GLU A 118 9.63 -8.21 -6.11
C GLU A 118 9.94 -9.47 -5.29
N MET A 119 9.28 -9.63 -4.15
CA MET A 119 9.47 -10.77 -3.26
C MET A 119 8.96 -12.08 -3.86
N LEU A 120 7.80 -12.13 -4.51
CA LEU A 120 7.30 -13.39 -5.09
C LEU A 120 7.86 -13.64 -6.49
N TYR A 121 7.84 -12.62 -7.33
CA TYR A 121 8.13 -12.75 -8.74
C TYR A 121 9.64 -12.80 -8.99
N SER A 122 10.38 -11.76 -8.59
CA SER A 122 11.83 -11.69 -8.84
C SER A 122 12.57 -12.75 -8.04
N PHE A 123 12.25 -12.90 -6.75
CA PHE A 123 12.91 -13.91 -5.92
C PHE A 123 12.43 -15.34 -6.23
N GLY A 124 11.12 -15.56 -6.41
CA GLY A 124 10.58 -16.87 -6.73
C GLY A 124 11.05 -17.42 -8.08
N GLN A 125 11.28 -16.56 -9.08
CA GLN A 125 11.91 -16.98 -10.33
C GLN A 125 13.41 -17.29 -10.15
N ARG A 126 14.14 -16.47 -9.38
CA ARG A 126 15.57 -16.71 -9.09
C ARG A 126 15.80 -18.03 -8.36
N LEU A 127 14.90 -18.40 -7.44
CA LEU A 127 14.94 -19.68 -6.74
C LEU A 127 14.40 -20.86 -7.56
N GLY A 128 13.91 -20.63 -8.78
CA GLY A 128 13.31 -21.68 -9.62
C GLY A 128 11.97 -22.22 -9.11
N ILE A 129 11.35 -21.56 -8.13
CA ILE A 129 10.03 -21.92 -7.59
C ILE A 129 8.95 -21.60 -8.63
N ILE A 130 9.02 -20.41 -9.23
CA ILE A 130 8.15 -20.02 -10.35
C ILE A 130 8.83 -20.46 -11.64
N ARG A 131 8.29 -21.51 -12.26
CA ARG A 131 8.87 -22.15 -13.45
C ARG A 131 8.45 -21.46 -14.75
N THR A 132 7.38 -20.68 -14.74
CA THR A 132 6.94 -19.90 -15.91
C THR A 132 7.82 -18.66 -16.09
N LYS A 133 8.53 -18.59 -17.22
CA LYS A 133 9.37 -17.46 -17.60
C LYS A 133 8.61 -16.40 -18.39
N THR A 134 9.14 -15.18 -18.33
CA THR A 134 8.65 -13.99 -19.02
C THR A 134 9.82 -13.38 -19.77
N TYR A 135 9.60 -12.89 -20.98
CA TYR A 135 10.69 -12.46 -21.86
C TYR A 135 10.60 -10.99 -22.23
N THR A 136 9.44 -10.36 -22.07
CA THR A 136 9.21 -8.98 -22.51
C THR A 136 9.19 -7.98 -21.36
N THR A 137 9.85 -6.85 -21.57
CA THR A 137 9.80 -5.69 -20.66
C THR A 137 8.36 -5.18 -20.45
N ARG A 138 7.51 -5.29 -21.48
CA ARG A 138 6.09 -4.93 -21.39
C ARG A 138 5.37 -5.72 -20.31
N THR A 139 5.58 -7.03 -20.24
CA THR A 139 4.99 -7.85 -19.17
C THR A 139 5.46 -7.41 -17.79
N HIS A 140 6.75 -7.09 -17.62
CA HIS A 140 7.27 -6.57 -16.34
C HIS A 140 6.60 -5.26 -15.93
N ILE A 141 6.44 -4.32 -16.87
CA ILE A 141 5.74 -3.04 -16.62
C ILE A 141 4.27 -3.28 -16.25
N THR A 142 3.55 -4.11 -17.01
CA THR A 142 2.15 -4.42 -16.68
C THR A 142 2.02 -5.13 -15.34
N SER A 143 2.99 -5.97 -14.98
CA SER A 143 3.03 -6.65 -13.68
C SER A 143 3.22 -5.65 -12.54
N LEU A 144 4.04 -4.62 -12.72
CA LEU A 144 4.17 -3.53 -11.76
C LEU A 144 2.83 -2.81 -11.55
N ILE A 145 2.11 -2.50 -12.64
CA ILE A 145 0.78 -1.87 -12.58
C ILE A 145 -0.23 -2.79 -11.88
N ASP A 146 -0.26 -4.08 -12.23
CA ASP A 146 -1.13 -5.07 -11.60
C ASP A 146 -0.90 -5.14 -10.08
N ASN A 147 0.34 -5.02 -9.62
CA ASN A 147 0.68 -5.02 -8.19
C ASN A 147 0.34 -3.72 -7.47
N LEU A 148 0.39 -2.58 -8.16
CA LEU A 148 -0.20 -1.33 -7.67
C LEU A 148 -1.72 -1.49 -7.47
N VAL A 149 -2.41 -2.06 -8.47
CA VAL A 149 -3.86 -2.33 -8.40
C VAL A 149 -4.18 -3.23 -7.21
N TYR A 150 -3.42 -4.31 -7.00
CA TYR A 150 -3.53 -5.15 -5.81
C TYR A 150 -3.40 -4.36 -4.52
N GLY A 151 -2.35 -3.55 -4.40
CA GLY A 151 -2.07 -2.77 -3.21
C GLY A 151 -3.20 -1.78 -2.87
N PHE A 152 -3.67 -1.03 -3.87
CA PHE A 152 -4.76 -0.08 -3.72
C PHE A 152 -6.09 -0.74 -3.36
N ALA A 153 -6.48 -1.78 -4.10
CA ALA A 153 -7.73 -2.49 -3.86
C ALA A 153 -7.72 -3.20 -2.51
N SER A 154 -6.60 -3.81 -2.12
CA SER A 154 -6.45 -4.49 -0.82
C SER A 154 -6.63 -3.52 0.34
N THR A 155 -5.87 -2.43 0.36
CA THR A 155 -5.93 -1.46 1.47
C THR A 155 -7.25 -0.71 1.53
N SER A 156 -7.84 -0.36 0.38
CA SER A 156 -9.17 0.26 0.35
C SER A 156 -10.22 -0.68 0.95
N THR A 157 -10.16 -1.97 0.60
CA THR A 157 -11.05 -3.00 1.17
C THR A 157 -10.81 -3.19 2.66
N MET A 158 -9.55 -3.23 3.11
CA MET A 158 -9.21 -3.35 4.53
C MET A 158 -9.73 -2.17 5.35
N VAL A 159 -9.54 -0.93 4.89
CA VAL A 159 -10.05 0.28 5.56
C VAL A 159 -11.58 0.31 5.57
N PHE A 160 -12.21 -0.18 4.50
CA PHE A 160 -13.66 -0.31 4.40
C PHE A 160 -14.23 -1.31 5.43
N LEU A 161 -13.62 -2.50 5.54
CA LEU A 161 -14.06 -3.58 6.44
C LEU A 161 -13.72 -3.32 7.91
N ALA A 162 -12.61 -2.64 8.19
CA ALA A 162 -12.07 -2.47 9.52
C ALA A 162 -12.83 -1.43 10.37
N ASP A 163 -13.07 -1.78 11.64
CA ASP A 163 -13.58 -0.84 12.65
C ASP A 163 -12.56 0.28 12.88
N HIS A 164 -13.02 1.53 13.01
CA HIS A 164 -12.13 2.66 13.24
C HIS A 164 -11.30 2.53 14.52
N SER A 165 -11.78 1.76 15.51
CA SER A 165 -11.06 1.51 16.76
C SER A 165 -9.81 0.65 16.59
N VAL A 166 -9.62 -0.05 15.47
CA VAL A 166 -8.43 -0.89 15.26
C VAL A 166 -7.22 -0.09 14.82
N PHE A 167 -7.43 1.10 14.26
CA PHE A 167 -6.34 1.97 13.83
C PHE A 167 -5.90 2.85 15.00
N PRO A 168 -4.61 3.21 15.08
CA PRO A 168 -4.13 4.18 16.04
C PRO A 168 -4.88 5.50 15.83
N LYS A 169 -5.28 6.15 16.93
CA LYS A 169 -5.78 7.53 16.85
C LYS A 169 -4.61 8.40 16.43
N ALA A 170 -4.84 9.33 15.51
CA ALA A 170 -3.84 10.35 15.22
C ALA A 170 -3.48 11.02 16.55
N SER A 171 -2.18 11.05 16.88
CA SER A 171 -1.69 11.69 18.09
C SER A 171 -2.02 13.17 17.98
N ASN A 172 -3.11 13.61 18.60
CA ASN A 172 -3.35 15.02 18.88
C ASN A 172 -2.39 15.43 19.99
N GLN A 173 -1.08 15.41 19.73
CA GLN A 173 -0.20 16.32 20.42
C GLN A 173 -0.58 17.70 19.89
N GLN A 174 -1.57 18.32 20.55
CA GLN A 174 -1.59 19.76 20.64
C GLN A 174 -0.16 20.13 21.05
N ILE A 175 0.55 20.81 20.16
CA ILE A 175 1.66 21.63 20.56
C ILE A 175 1.02 22.58 21.58
N GLU A 176 1.13 22.23 22.87
CA GLU A 176 0.94 23.21 23.92
C GLU A 176 1.91 24.31 23.55
N THR A 177 1.36 25.36 22.93
CA THR A 177 2.10 26.60 22.75
C THR A 177 2.50 26.97 24.17
N PRO A 178 3.81 27.06 24.49
CA PRO A 178 4.23 27.43 25.83
C PRO A 178 3.42 28.66 26.23
N SER A 179 2.62 28.51 27.28
CA SER A 179 1.82 29.62 27.80
C SER A 179 2.75 30.81 28.00
N GLU A 180 2.37 31.97 27.52
CA GLU A 180 3.11 33.24 27.54
C GLU A 180 3.45 33.74 28.97
N SER A 181 3.26 32.91 29.99
CA SER A 181 3.54 33.18 31.41
C SER A 181 4.99 32.94 31.81
N GLN A 182 5.89 32.58 30.88
CA GLN A 182 7.33 32.47 31.12
C GLN A 182 8.15 33.35 30.17
N MET A 183 7.74 34.60 29.98
CA MET A 183 8.69 35.62 29.51
C MET A 183 9.62 36.01 30.67
N PRO A 184 10.94 35.83 30.55
CA PRO A 184 11.88 36.32 31.56
C PRO A 184 11.71 37.83 31.72
N LYS A 185 11.72 38.28 32.98
CA LYS A 185 11.61 39.69 33.36
C LYS A 185 12.54 40.54 32.48
N GLN A 186 11.94 41.53 31.85
CA GLN A 186 12.56 42.58 31.05
C GLN A 186 13.85 43.07 31.72
N TYR A 187 14.99 42.82 31.09
CA TYR A 187 16.30 43.26 31.54
C TYR A 187 16.38 44.78 31.42
N ASN A 188 16.45 45.48 32.55
CA ASN A 188 16.64 46.93 32.59
C ASN A 188 18.04 47.26 32.04
N ILE A 189 18.09 47.78 30.82
CA ILE A 189 19.31 48.34 30.23
C ILE A 189 19.63 49.65 30.98
N PRO A 190 20.81 49.77 31.63
CA PRO A 190 21.24 51.03 32.19
C PRO A 190 21.51 52.03 31.05
N LYS A 191 20.89 53.20 31.10
CA LYS A 191 21.26 54.33 30.24
C LYS A 191 22.63 54.84 30.69
N GLY A 192 23.69 54.42 29.99
CA GLY A 192 25.06 54.93 30.11
C GLY A 192 25.59 55.32 28.73
N ASN A 193 26.14 56.53 28.65
CA ASN A 193 26.45 57.32 27.46
C ASN A 193 27.24 56.65 26.32
N PRO A 194 27.06 57.12 25.07
CA PRO A 194 27.90 56.73 23.95
C PRO A 194 29.22 57.53 23.98
N THR A 195 30.34 56.82 24.11
CA THR A 195 31.64 57.34 23.69
C THR A 195 32.11 56.51 22.51
N TYR A 196 31.90 57.05 21.31
CA TYR A 196 32.53 56.54 20.10
C TYR A 196 34.00 56.94 20.13
N THR A 197 34.89 55.96 20.28
CA THR A 197 36.27 56.08 19.80
C THR A 197 36.43 55.10 18.65
N ASN A 198 36.55 55.70 17.48
CA ASN A 198 36.85 55.10 16.20
C ASN A 198 38.35 54.82 16.18
N GLU A 199 38.77 53.56 16.06
CA GLU A 199 40.14 53.25 15.68
C GLU A 199 40.21 51.92 14.92
N ASN A 200 40.96 51.99 13.83
CA ASN A 200 41.11 51.04 12.75
C ASN A 200 41.86 49.77 13.20
N GLU A 201 41.66 48.64 12.50
CA GLU A 201 42.72 48.01 11.68
C GLU A 201 42.30 46.60 11.19
N ILE A 202 42.07 46.54 9.88
CA ILE A 202 42.65 45.60 8.89
C ILE A 202 43.32 44.33 9.46
N ASN A 203 42.81 43.15 9.08
CA ASN A 203 43.61 42.19 8.29
C ASN A 203 42.75 41.04 7.74
N ILE A 204 42.76 40.95 6.41
CA ILE A 204 42.36 39.79 5.62
C ILE A 204 43.62 38.95 5.46
N VAL A 205 43.60 37.69 5.88
CA VAL A 205 44.58 36.70 5.42
C VAL A 205 43.85 35.43 5.03
N GLN A 206 44.23 34.96 3.83
CA GLN A 206 43.80 33.77 3.12
C GLN A 206 44.21 32.48 3.84
#